data_AF-A0A4R2TQS6-F1
#
_entry.id   AF-A0A4R2TQS6-F1
#
_cell.length_a   1.000
_cell.length_b   1.000
_cell.length_c   1.000
_cell.angle_alpha   90.00
_cell.angle_beta   90.00
_cell.angle_gamma   90.00
#
_symmetry.space_group_name_H-M   'P 1'
#
loop_
_entity.id
_entity.type
_entity.pdbx_description
1 polymer ?
#
loop_
_entity_poly.entity_id
_entity_poly.type
_entity_poly.pdbx_seq_one_letter_code
_entity_poly.pdbx_strand_id
1 'polypeptide(L)'
;MCVASCSGQAIFLIDNDREDGYSYVTIPYEFLPLPEVTSKGQALDRSGTVVCEAKVIEIKSIKAYDLPHLVTFRVPEEMGTSTRFFRQLKEVH
;
A
#
# COMPACT_ATOMS: atom_id res chain seq x y z
N MET A 1 -0.70 -16.98 -20.52
CA MET A 1 -0.23 -17.04 -19.12
C MET A 1 1.10 -16.30 -19.05
N CYS A 2 1.09 -15.01 -18.72
CA CYS A 2 2.29 -14.17 -18.54
C CYS A 2 1.88 -12.89 -17.81
N VAL A 3 1.79 -12.95 -16.47
CA VAL A 3 1.75 -11.78 -15.58
C VAL A 3 2.77 -12.02 -14.46
N ALA A 4 3.93 -12.56 -14.83
CA ALA A 4 5.03 -12.89 -13.91
C ALA A 4 6.39 -12.60 -14.56
N SER A 5 6.45 -11.61 -15.46
CA SER A 5 7.69 -11.21 -16.14
C SER A 5 7.86 -9.69 -16.18
N CYS A 6 7.45 -9.01 -15.10
CA CYS A 6 7.90 -7.64 -14.86
C CYS A 6 8.48 -7.58 -13.45
N SER A 7 9.81 -7.64 -13.38
CA SER A 7 10.69 -7.65 -12.21
C SER A 7 10.67 -6.34 -11.39
N GLY A 8 9.54 -5.60 -11.42
CA GLY A 8 9.35 -4.33 -10.72
C GLY A 8 7.92 -3.78 -10.75
N GLN A 9 6.96 -4.49 -11.35
CA GLN A 9 5.55 -4.15 -11.20
C GLN A 9 4.95 -5.01 -10.10
N ALA A 10 5.39 -4.69 -8.89
CA ALA A 10 4.64 -4.86 -7.66
C ALA A 10 3.13 -4.83 -7.92
N ILE A 11 2.40 -5.86 -7.49
CA ILE A 11 0.94 -5.93 -7.55
C ILE A 11 0.40 -4.64 -6.93
N PHE A 12 -0.07 -3.73 -7.77
CA PHE A 12 -0.60 -2.42 -7.39
C PHE A 12 -2.07 -2.42 -7.76
N LEU A 13 -2.93 -2.61 -6.76
CA LEU A 13 -4.37 -2.67 -6.94
C LEU A 13 -4.98 -1.42 -6.32
N ILE A 14 -5.80 -0.71 -7.11
CA ILE A 14 -6.66 0.36 -6.61
C ILE A 14 -8.09 -0.17 -6.66
N ASP A 15 -8.78 -0.06 -5.54
CA ASP A 15 -10.19 -0.39 -5.37
C ASP A 15 -10.91 0.87 -4.86
N ASN A 16 -11.83 1.40 -5.67
CA ASN A 16 -12.61 2.60 -5.38
C ASN A 16 -14.08 2.28 -5.04
N ASP A 17 -14.47 1.01 -5.06
CA ASP A 17 -15.89 0.61 -4.91
C ASP A 17 -16.28 0.41 -3.44
N ARG A 18 -15.30 0.38 -2.54
CA ARG A 18 -15.50 0.07 -1.11
C ARG A 18 -16.12 1.20 -0.28
N GLU A 19 -15.71 2.45 -0.50
CA GLU A 19 -16.12 3.61 0.31
C GLU A 19 -16.05 4.88 -0.54
N ASP A 20 -17.16 5.62 -0.63
CA ASP A 20 -17.24 6.87 -1.40
C ASP A 20 -16.24 7.90 -0.86
N GLY A 21 -15.46 8.51 -1.77
CA GLY A 21 -14.42 9.48 -1.42
C GLY A 21 -13.06 8.89 -1.03
N TYR A 22 -12.90 7.56 -1.02
CA TYR A 22 -11.63 6.90 -0.71
C TYR A 22 -11.22 5.84 -1.74
N SER A 23 -9.91 5.79 -2.02
CA SER A 23 -9.27 4.71 -2.76
C SER A 23 -8.54 3.77 -1.82
N TYR A 24 -8.70 2.47 -2.03
CA TYR A 24 -7.98 1.42 -1.33
C TYR A 24 -6.85 0.93 -2.20
N VAL A 25 -5.62 1.21 -1.78
CA VAL A 25 -4.41 0.90 -2.52
C VAL A 25 -3.73 -0.30 -1.86
N THR A 26 -3.53 -1.37 -2.63
CA THR A 26 -2.79 -2.57 -2.21
C THR A 26 -1.43 -2.58 -2.88
N ILE A 27 -0.37 -2.70 -2.09
CA ILE A 27 1.01 -2.79 -2.57
C ILE A 27 1.74 -3.95 -1.88
N PRO A 28 2.76 -4.55 -2.50
CA PRO A 28 3.72 -5.36 -1.78
C PRO A 28 4.53 -4.48 -0.81
N TYR A 29 4.84 -5.06 0.33
CA TYR A 29 5.52 -4.44 1.44
C TYR A 29 6.59 -5.41 1.94
N GLU A 30 7.84 -5.02 1.72
CA GLU A 30 9.02 -5.85 1.99
C GLU A 30 9.81 -5.35 3.21
N PHE A 31 9.33 -4.30 3.87
CA PHE A 31 10.00 -3.71 5.01
C PHE A 31 9.53 -4.33 6.32
N LEU A 32 10.45 -4.45 7.29
CA LEU A 32 10.16 -4.84 8.66
C LEU A 32 10.48 -3.69 9.63
N PRO A 33 9.73 -3.52 10.73
CA PRO A 33 8.52 -4.27 11.08
C PRO A 33 7.37 -3.98 10.09
N LEU A 34 6.46 -4.95 9.95
CA LEU A 34 5.21 -4.70 9.23
C LEU A 34 4.40 -3.64 9.97
N PRO A 35 3.64 -2.79 9.25
CA PRO A 35 2.69 -1.90 9.90
C PRO A 35 1.61 -2.73 10.61
N GLU A 36 0.79 -2.08 11.43
CA GLU A 36 -0.40 -2.72 12.00
C GLU A 36 -1.64 -2.26 11.25
N VAL A 37 -2.67 -3.10 11.22
CA VAL A 37 -3.99 -2.67 10.77
C VAL A 37 -4.43 -1.50 11.65
N THR A 38 -4.98 -0.47 11.03
CA THR A 38 -5.32 0.84 11.61
C THR A 38 -4.18 1.83 11.83
N SER A 39 -2.91 1.44 11.65
CA SER A 39 -1.79 2.39 11.71
C SER A 39 -1.92 3.49 10.66
N LYS A 40 -1.56 4.71 11.06
CA LYS A 40 -1.43 5.85 10.15
C LYS A 40 -0.03 5.91 9.55
N GLY A 41 0.07 6.43 8.34
CA GLY A 41 1.30 6.66 7.63
C GLY A 41 1.12 7.66 6.51
N GLN A 42 2.10 7.70 5.62
CA GLN A 42 2.12 8.59 4.47
C GLN A 42 2.10 7.79 3.18
N ALA A 43 1.20 8.15 2.28
CA ALA A 43 1.22 7.71 0.89
C ALA A 43 2.25 8.55 0.12
N LEU A 44 3.10 7.89 -0.65
CA LEU A 44 4.13 8.53 -1.47
C LEU A 44 3.89 8.27 -2.95
N ASP A 45 4.30 9.20 -3.80
CA ASP A 45 4.29 9.06 -5.26
C ASP A 45 5.50 8.25 -5.78
N ARG A 46 5.65 8.15 -7.10
CA ARG A 46 6.79 7.47 -7.75
C ARG A 46 8.16 8.07 -7.39
N SER A 47 8.19 9.35 -7.04
CA SER A 47 9.41 10.07 -6.69
C SER A 47 9.77 9.92 -5.20
N GLY A 48 8.89 9.30 -4.40
CA GLY A 48 9.01 9.22 -2.94
C GLY A 48 8.50 10.46 -2.21
N THR A 49 7.81 11.38 -2.89
CA THR A 49 7.22 12.58 -2.30
C THR A 49 5.91 12.25 -1.61
N VAL A 50 5.67 12.85 -0.44
CA VAL A 50 4.41 12.66 0.29
C VAL A 50 3.25 13.28 -0.50
N VAL A 51 2.22 12.46 -0.75
CA VAL A 51 1.00 12.88 -1.45
C VAL A 51 -0.12 13.14 -0.45
N CYS A 52 -0.36 12.22 0.48
CA CYS A 52 -1.41 12.34 1.48
C CYS A 52 -1.15 11.44 2.70
N GLU A 53 -1.98 11.61 3.74
CA GLU A 53 -2.07 10.65 4.83
C GLU A 53 -2.76 9.36 4.36
N ALA A 54 -2.24 8.23 4.84
CA ALA A 54 -2.76 6.90 4.55
C ALA A 54 -3.06 6.16 5.85
N LYS A 55 -4.10 5.32 5.84
CA LYS A 55 -4.42 4.43 6.96
C LYS A 55 -4.43 2.98 6.48
N VAL A 56 -3.66 2.13 7.14
CA VAL A 56 -3.63 0.68 6.85
C VAL A 56 -4.95 0.06 7.25
N ILE A 57 -5.54 -0.74 6.36
CA ILE A 57 -6.82 -1.42 6.57
C ILE A 57 -6.70 -2.94 6.52
N GLU A 58 -5.68 -3.48 5.83
CA GLU A 58 -5.49 -4.92 5.71
C GLU A 58 -4.02 -5.23 5.44
N ILE A 59 -3.54 -6.34 6.01
CA ILE A 59 -2.22 -6.90 5.75
C ILE A 59 -2.41 -8.38 5.43
N LYS A 60 -1.95 -8.80 4.26
CA LYS A 60 -2.01 -10.19 3.81
C LYS A 60 -0.61 -10.77 3.72
N SER A 61 -0.37 -11.83 4.49
CA SER A 61 0.86 -12.62 4.43
C SER A 61 0.58 -13.90 3.65
N ILE A 62 1.14 -14.03 2.46
CA ILE A 62 0.95 -15.22 1.63
C ILE A 62 2.00 -16.25 2.05
N LYS A 63 1.63 -17.18 2.94
CA LYS A 63 2.56 -18.22 3.45
C LYS A 63 3.04 -19.23 2.39
N ALA A 64 2.38 -19.29 1.23
CA ALA A 64 2.53 -20.40 0.28
C ALA A 64 3.68 -20.23 -0.71
N TYR A 65 4.28 -19.05 -0.79
CA TYR A 65 5.39 -18.72 -1.69
C TYR A 65 6.19 -17.62 -0.98
N ASP A 66 7.52 -17.51 -1.19
CA ASP A 66 8.37 -16.40 -0.71
C ASP A 66 7.97 -15.04 -1.34
N LEU A 67 6.68 -14.72 -1.28
CA LEU A 67 6.06 -13.53 -1.81
C LEU A 67 6.04 -12.45 -0.72
N PRO A 68 6.17 -11.18 -1.14
CA PRO A 68 6.11 -10.06 -0.21
C PRO A 68 4.76 -9.98 0.49
N HIS A 69 4.75 -9.44 1.72
CA HIS A 69 3.50 -9.10 2.39
C HIS A 69 2.73 -8.09 1.56
N LEU A 70 1.42 -8.19 1.47
CA LEU A 70 0.59 -7.18 0.82
C LEU A 70 0.00 -6.28 1.89
N VAL A 71 0.17 -4.97 1.74
CA VAL A 71 -0.44 -3.97 2.60
C VAL A 71 -1.47 -3.21 1.79
N THR A 72 -2.70 -3.22 2.28
CA THR A 72 -3.78 -2.40 1.78
C THR A 72 -3.97 -1.22 2.71
N PHE A 73 -4.03 -0.02 2.16
CA PHE A 73 -4.27 1.21 2.90
C PHE A 73 -5.23 2.10 2.13
N ARG A 74 -6.00 2.93 2.86
CA ARG A 74 -6.93 3.89 2.26
C ARG A 74 -6.29 5.28 2.16
N VAL A 75 -6.62 5.98 1.09
CA VAL A 75 -6.26 7.38 0.79
C VAL A 75 -7.47 8.09 0.18
N PRO A 76 -7.52 9.43 0.15
CA PRO A 76 -8.55 10.15 -0.61
C PRO A 76 -8.59 9.66 -2.07
N GLU A 77 -9.78 9.55 -2.66
CA GLU A 77 -9.98 8.97 -3.99
C GLU A 77 -9.09 9.63 -5.07
N GLU A 78 -9.02 10.96 -5.05
CA GLU A 78 -8.20 11.76 -5.97
C GLU A 78 -6.70 11.40 -5.92
N MET A 79 -6.23 10.86 -4.79
CA MET A 79 -4.82 10.52 -4.56
C MET A 79 -4.51 9.04 -4.85
N GLY A 80 -5.52 8.18 -5.04
CA GLY A 80 -5.34 6.75 -5.28
C GLY A 80 -4.42 6.47 -6.48
N THR A 81 -4.66 7.17 -7.59
CA THR A 81 -3.91 6.98 -8.84
C THR A 81 -2.48 7.53 -8.78
N SER A 82 -2.19 8.50 -7.92
CA SER A 82 -0.86 9.08 -7.73
C SER A 82 -0.01 8.30 -6.73
N THR A 83 -0.64 7.61 -5.78
CA THR A 83 0.03 6.87 -4.72
C THR A 83 0.74 5.63 -5.25
N ARG A 84 1.97 5.37 -4.81
CA ARG A 84 2.76 4.19 -5.20
C ARG A 84 3.44 3.49 -4.04
N PHE A 85 3.71 4.19 -2.94
CA PHE A 85 4.33 3.58 -1.76
C PHE A 85 3.63 4.01 -0.47
N PHE A 86 3.85 3.23 0.58
CA PHE A 86 3.40 3.54 1.93
C PHE A 86 4.62 3.64 2.87
N ARG A 87 4.68 4.72 3.63
CA ARG A 87 5.66 4.93 4.69
C ARG A 87 4.96 5.01 6.04
N GLN A 88 5.28 4.08 6.93
CA GLN A 88 4.82 4.15 8.31
C GLN A 88 5.47 5.35 8.99
N LEU A 89 4.66 6.18 9.65
CA LEU A 89 5.17 7.18 10.59
C LEU A 89 5.49 6.44 11.88
N LYS A 90 6.77 6.23 12.18
CA LYS A 90 7.17 5.68 13.48
C LYS A 90 6.86 6.75 14.53
N GLU A 91 5.93 6.46 15.44
CA GLU A 91 5.94 7.12 16.74
C GLU A 91 7.21 6.64 17.45
N VAL A 92 8.20 7.52 17.52
CA VAL A 92 9.40 7.30 18.32
C VAL A 92 8.93 7.26 19.77
N HIS A 93 8.86 6.07 20.37
CA HIS A 93 8.85 5.88 21.82
C HIS A 93 10.27 5.53 22.26
#